data_AF-A0A8J8WF45-F1
#
_entry.id   AF-A0A8J8WF45-F1
#
_cell.length_a   1.000
_cell.length_b   1.000
_cell.length_c   1.000
_cell.angle_alpha   90.00
_cell.angle_beta   90.00
_cell.angle_gamma   90.00
#
_symmetry.space_group_name_H-M   'P 1'
#
loop_
_entity.id
_entity.type
_entity.pdbx_description
1 polymer ?
#
loop_
_entity_poly.entity_id
_entity_poly.type
_entity_poly.pdbx_seq_one_letter_code
_entity_poly.pdbx_strand_id
1 'polypeptide(L)'
;MARWLAKAIYAMKIMLFHDQLEMSRRELAGIRRVAFFVTMVYAKYWNEAMIPSYAAKNDLYFITDVKRICDDGVASVAERAMLRHLWYLSENLIGLAIFDDRISPEQKAEMVEGMKRPSTTKNPRRPESKTPINLNRPLSAFCSVRSMQVLKSLLGGQQPTFLELSSETWNTDSCFKCAKKRAGVLKVTNDLAEREIALIQRFLGNWTKDERQTQFLLKLARLHTKAVPKKSKVELKKKLKDLICAHEYAVAVSNRFDVLGALGDPVELWDTFKRETLQAAKECIGERPRSWRGFVSTETLEKIEESRAARLAGNRDQHRALSRRTRTLLRRDKERYVRSLAEDVEGHLNANDLRPAY
;
A
#
# COMPACT_ATOMS: atom_id res chain seq x y z
N MET A 1 -2.83 -3.92 4.79
CA MET A 1 -2.44 -4.87 3.74
C MET A 1 -1.00 -4.66 3.22
N ALA A 2 -0.53 -3.42 3.04
CA ALA A 2 0.83 -3.07 2.55
C ALA A 2 2.04 -3.61 3.36
N ARG A 3 1.88 -3.87 4.68
CA ARG A 3 2.97 -4.47 5.50
C ARG A 3 3.27 -5.91 5.11
N TRP A 4 2.28 -6.65 4.62
CA TRP A 4 2.45 -8.03 4.18
C TRP A 4 3.07 -8.10 2.79
N LEU A 5 2.68 -7.21 1.87
CA LEU A 5 3.28 -7.14 0.54
C LEU A 5 4.81 -6.96 0.59
N ALA A 6 5.33 -6.12 1.48
CA ALA A 6 6.77 -5.98 1.65
C ALA A 6 7.42 -7.33 1.98
N LYS A 7 6.85 -8.08 2.93
CA LYS A 7 7.32 -9.42 3.30
C LYS A 7 7.18 -10.43 2.17
N ALA A 8 6.09 -10.36 1.41
CA ALA A 8 5.85 -11.19 0.24
C ALA A 8 6.92 -10.96 -0.85
N ILE A 9 7.23 -9.70 -1.16
CA ILE A 9 8.30 -9.34 -2.10
C ILE A 9 9.67 -9.81 -1.58
N TYR A 10 9.93 -9.68 -0.27
CA TYR A 10 11.18 -10.21 0.30
C TYR A 10 11.25 -11.73 0.21
N ALA A 11 10.17 -12.46 0.49
CA ALA A 11 10.14 -13.92 0.34
C ALA A 11 10.41 -14.34 -1.12
N MET A 12 9.84 -13.62 -2.08
CA MET A 12 10.13 -13.83 -3.52
C MET A 12 11.60 -13.59 -3.84
N LYS A 13 12.19 -12.50 -3.35
CA LYS A 13 13.61 -12.22 -3.56
C LYS A 13 14.50 -13.30 -2.95
N ILE A 14 14.22 -13.72 -1.71
CA ILE A 14 14.97 -14.79 -1.05
C ILE A 14 14.89 -16.07 -1.88
N MET A 15 13.71 -16.43 -2.40
CA MET A 15 13.55 -17.60 -3.26
C MET A 15 14.33 -17.49 -4.58
N LEU A 16 14.32 -16.32 -5.22
CA LEU A 16 15.03 -16.09 -6.49
C LEU A 16 16.56 -16.13 -6.34
N PHE A 17 17.08 -15.67 -5.21
CA PHE A 17 18.53 -15.63 -4.93
C PHE A 17 18.96 -16.69 -3.92
N HIS A 18 18.16 -17.75 -3.70
CA HIS A 18 18.41 -18.70 -2.63
C HIS A 18 19.75 -19.43 -2.76
N ASP A 19 20.24 -19.65 -3.98
CA ASP A 19 21.55 -20.26 -4.25
C ASP A 19 22.73 -19.38 -3.77
N GLN A 20 22.50 -18.07 -3.61
CA GLN A 20 23.49 -17.11 -3.10
C GLN A 20 23.39 -16.90 -1.59
N LEU A 21 22.46 -17.58 -0.91
CA LEU A 21 22.17 -17.43 0.50
C LEU A 21 22.46 -18.73 1.24
N GLU A 22 23.18 -18.63 2.35
CA GLU A 22 23.30 -19.75 3.28
C GLU A 22 21.95 -20.01 3.95
N MET A 23 21.26 -21.06 3.51
CA MET A 23 19.94 -21.43 4.01
C MET A 23 19.90 -22.91 4.38
N SER A 24 19.33 -23.21 5.54
CA SER A 24 19.01 -24.59 5.89
C SER A 24 17.91 -25.15 4.97
N ARG A 25 17.85 -26.48 4.82
CA ARG A 25 16.79 -27.16 4.07
C ARG A 25 15.39 -26.77 4.56
N ARG A 26 15.24 -26.54 5.87
CA ARG A 26 13.98 -26.12 6.51
C ARG A 26 13.58 -24.70 6.10
N GLU A 27 14.52 -23.77 6.09
CA GLU A 27 14.27 -22.38 5.69
C GLU A 27 13.92 -22.29 4.20
N LEU A 28 14.64 -23.02 3.35
CA LEU A 28 14.35 -23.08 1.92
C LEU A 28 12.95 -23.65 1.65
N ALA A 29 12.57 -24.75 2.31
CA ALA A 29 11.24 -25.32 2.20
C ALA A 29 10.15 -24.34 2.66
N GLY A 30 10.39 -23.60 3.76
CA GLY A 30 9.48 -22.57 4.26
C GLY A 30 9.32 -21.40 3.28
N ILE A 31 10.42 -20.85 2.77
CA ILE A 31 10.40 -19.75 1.80
C ILE A 31 9.74 -20.18 0.50
N ARG A 32 10.01 -21.40 0.02
CA ARG A 32 9.36 -21.95 -1.18
C ARG A 32 7.84 -21.98 -1.04
N ARG A 33 7.33 -22.45 0.10
CA ARG A 33 5.88 -22.47 0.38
C ARG A 33 5.27 -21.06 0.37
N VAL A 34 5.94 -20.10 1.01
CA VAL A 34 5.47 -18.71 1.03
C VAL A 34 5.53 -18.07 -0.36
N ALA A 35 6.62 -18.25 -1.08
CA ALA A 35 6.80 -17.74 -2.43
C ALA A 35 5.73 -18.30 -3.38
N PHE A 36 5.49 -19.61 -3.33
CA PHE A 36 4.44 -20.28 -4.11
C PHE A 36 3.04 -19.73 -3.80
N PHE A 37 2.69 -19.58 -2.52
CA PHE A 37 1.42 -18.94 -2.14
C PHE A 37 1.32 -17.50 -2.67
N VAL A 38 2.42 -16.75 -2.60
CA VAL A 38 2.47 -15.36 -3.06
C VAL A 38 2.23 -15.27 -4.56
N THR A 39 2.91 -16.09 -5.37
CA THR A 39 2.82 -16.04 -6.83
C THR A 39 1.51 -16.62 -7.34
N MET A 40 1.11 -17.79 -6.84
CA MET A 40 0.00 -18.54 -7.40
C MET A 40 -1.36 -18.03 -6.93
N VAL A 41 -1.41 -17.36 -5.77
CA VAL A 41 -2.68 -16.93 -5.17
C VAL A 41 -2.66 -15.44 -4.81
N TYR A 42 -1.81 -15.05 -3.86
CA TYR A 42 -1.92 -13.72 -3.23
C TYR A 42 -1.77 -12.55 -4.21
N ALA A 43 -0.84 -12.64 -5.18
CA ALA A 43 -0.54 -11.55 -6.11
C ALA A 43 -1.75 -11.12 -6.95
N LYS A 44 -2.55 -12.09 -7.43
CA LYS A 44 -3.79 -11.84 -8.18
C LYS A 44 -4.76 -10.99 -7.38
N TYR A 45 -5.12 -11.47 -6.19
CA TYR A 45 -6.08 -10.79 -5.32
C TYR A 45 -5.57 -9.47 -4.77
N TRP A 46 -4.26 -9.35 -4.55
CA TRP A 46 -3.63 -8.09 -4.19
C TRP A 46 -3.80 -7.03 -5.28
N ASN A 47 -3.53 -7.38 -6.54
CA ASN A 47 -3.65 -6.45 -7.65
C ASN A 47 -5.11 -5.98 -7.83
N GLU A 48 -6.06 -6.90 -7.67
CA GLU A 48 -7.48 -6.59 -7.76
C GLU A 48 -8.05 -5.90 -6.51
N ALA A 49 -7.35 -5.89 -5.37
CA ALA A 49 -7.85 -5.29 -4.12
C ALA A 49 -8.09 -3.77 -4.21
N MET A 50 -7.56 -3.13 -5.25
CA MET A 50 -7.81 -1.71 -5.56
C MET A 50 -9.18 -1.48 -6.21
N ILE A 51 -9.85 -2.53 -6.67
CA ILE A 51 -11.10 -2.47 -7.42
C ILE A 51 -12.26 -2.82 -6.47
N PRO A 52 -13.08 -1.84 -6.06
CA PRO A 52 -14.07 -2.06 -5.00
C PRO A 52 -15.17 -3.03 -5.40
N SER A 53 -15.57 -3.02 -6.67
CA SER A 53 -16.58 -3.94 -7.19
C SER A 53 -16.13 -5.40 -7.11
N TYR A 54 -14.82 -5.66 -7.23
CA TYR A 54 -14.26 -7.02 -7.21
C TYR A 54 -14.09 -7.55 -5.80
N ALA A 55 -14.09 -6.67 -4.79
CA ALA A 55 -13.65 -6.98 -3.45
C ALA A 55 -14.50 -8.07 -2.76
N ALA A 56 -15.83 -8.01 -2.87
CA ALA A 56 -16.70 -9.01 -2.24
C ALA A 56 -16.52 -10.41 -2.84
N LYS A 57 -16.42 -10.50 -4.17
CA LYS A 57 -16.17 -11.77 -4.86
C LYS A 57 -14.77 -12.30 -4.54
N ASN A 58 -13.78 -11.40 -4.46
CA ASN A 58 -12.42 -11.73 -4.10
C ASN A 58 -12.31 -12.27 -2.67
N ASP A 59 -13.04 -11.70 -1.72
CA ASP A 59 -13.11 -12.18 -0.33
C ASP A 59 -13.59 -13.66 -0.27
N LEU A 60 -14.53 -14.06 -1.13
CA LEU A 60 -15.00 -15.45 -1.23
C LEU A 60 -13.99 -16.35 -1.97
N TYR A 61 -13.56 -15.93 -3.16
CA TYR A 61 -12.80 -16.79 -4.06
C TYR A 61 -11.37 -17.01 -3.57
N PHE A 62 -10.79 -16.05 -2.84
CA PHE A 62 -9.45 -16.20 -2.28
C PHE A 62 -9.33 -17.47 -1.45
N ILE A 63 -10.32 -17.76 -0.60
CA ILE A 63 -10.27 -18.93 0.29
C ILE A 63 -10.41 -20.22 -0.51
N THR A 64 -11.26 -20.24 -1.54
CA THR A 64 -11.39 -21.37 -2.46
C THR A 64 -10.09 -21.63 -3.21
N ASP A 65 -9.47 -20.60 -3.78
CA ASP A 65 -8.20 -20.73 -4.51
C ASP A 65 -7.06 -21.18 -3.59
N VAL A 66 -6.99 -20.65 -2.38
CA VAL A 66 -6.01 -21.08 -1.37
C VAL A 66 -6.16 -22.57 -1.03
N LYS A 67 -7.39 -23.05 -0.74
CA LYS A 67 -7.64 -24.45 -0.39
C LYS A 67 -7.37 -25.41 -1.55
N ARG A 68 -7.53 -24.94 -2.79
CA ARG A 68 -7.27 -25.73 -4.00
C ARG A 68 -5.78 -25.79 -4.35
N ILE A 69 -5.06 -24.70 -4.17
CA ILE A 69 -3.70 -24.53 -4.72
C ILE A 69 -2.62 -24.79 -3.67
N CYS A 70 -2.84 -24.41 -2.42
CA CYS A 70 -1.84 -24.47 -1.36
C CYS A 70 -2.02 -25.69 -0.45
N ASP A 71 -0.95 -26.06 0.27
CA ASP A 71 -1.02 -27.08 1.30
C ASP A 71 -1.90 -26.67 2.49
N ASP A 72 -2.41 -27.64 3.24
CA ASP A 72 -3.34 -27.45 4.37
C ASP A 72 -2.82 -26.47 5.44
N GLY A 73 -1.51 -26.46 5.67
CA GLY A 73 -0.89 -25.58 6.65
C GLY A 73 -0.98 -24.11 6.21
N VAL A 74 -0.65 -23.82 4.95
CA VAL A 74 -0.83 -22.48 4.38
C VAL A 74 -2.31 -22.13 4.30
N ALA A 75 -3.15 -23.08 3.86
CA ALA A 75 -4.57 -22.85 3.69
C ALA A 75 -5.27 -22.48 5.00
N SER A 76 -5.00 -23.22 6.08
CA SER A 76 -5.54 -22.95 7.41
C SER A 76 -5.11 -21.58 7.97
N VAL A 77 -3.85 -21.19 7.75
CA VAL A 77 -3.34 -19.88 8.21
C VAL A 77 -3.97 -18.74 7.40
N ALA A 78 -4.04 -18.90 6.08
CA ALA A 78 -4.60 -17.91 5.18
C ALA A 78 -6.12 -17.73 5.40
N GLU A 79 -6.87 -18.82 5.58
CA GLU A 79 -8.30 -18.79 5.90
C GLU A 79 -8.56 -18.03 7.22
N ARG A 80 -7.85 -18.38 8.30
CA ARG A 80 -7.94 -17.65 9.58
C ARG A 80 -7.60 -16.17 9.45
N ALA A 81 -6.63 -15.83 8.58
CA ALA A 81 -6.31 -14.44 8.30
C ALA A 81 -7.47 -13.74 7.57
N MET A 82 -8.02 -14.34 6.52
CA MET A 82 -9.07 -13.77 5.69
C MET A 82 -10.40 -13.60 6.41
N LEU A 83 -10.77 -14.50 7.33
CA LEU A 83 -11.97 -14.33 8.16
C LEU A 83 -11.99 -13.01 8.94
N ARG A 84 -10.82 -12.38 9.16
CA ARG A 84 -10.72 -11.08 9.83
C ARG A 84 -10.95 -9.90 8.87
N HIS A 85 -10.95 -10.13 7.56
CA HIS A 85 -10.91 -9.12 6.50
C HIS A 85 -12.15 -9.09 5.58
N LEU A 86 -13.24 -9.76 5.94
CA LEU A 86 -14.48 -9.86 5.15
C LEU A 86 -15.36 -8.60 5.17
N TRP A 87 -14.77 -7.40 5.05
CA TRP A 87 -15.50 -6.14 5.18
C TRP A 87 -16.45 -5.91 3.99
N TYR A 88 -16.08 -6.38 2.81
CA TYR A 88 -16.87 -6.24 1.59
C TYR A 88 -18.07 -7.18 1.54
N LEU A 89 -18.14 -8.16 2.45
CA LEU A 89 -19.33 -8.98 2.69
C LEU A 89 -20.28 -8.37 3.73
N SER A 90 -19.98 -7.18 4.26
CA SER A 90 -20.92 -6.47 5.13
C SER A 90 -22.15 -6.01 4.34
N GLU A 91 -23.28 -5.87 5.04
CA GLU A 91 -24.53 -5.39 4.46
C GLU A 91 -24.40 -4.05 3.73
N ASN A 92 -23.45 -3.19 4.13
CA ASN A 92 -23.23 -1.90 3.47
C ASN A 92 -22.48 -2.06 2.14
N LEU A 93 -21.40 -2.86 2.14
CA LEU A 93 -20.44 -2.86 1.04
C LEU A 93 -20.71 -3.92 -0.03
N ILE A 94 -21.46 -4.98 0.31
CA ILE A 94 -21.79 -6.06 -0.62
C ILE A 94 -22.47 -5.57 -1.91
N GLY A 95 -23.24 -4.48 -1.82
CA GLY A 95 -23.91 -3.88 -2.97
C GLY A 95 -22.96 -3.40 -4.07
N LEU A 96 -21.69 -3.14 -3.76
CA LEU A 96 -20.67 -2.79 -4.77
C LEU A 96 -20.40 -3.93 -5.75
N ALA A 97 -20.68 -5.19 -5.36
CA ALA A 97 -20.45 -6.34 -6.21
C ALA A 97 -21.37 -6.37 -7.44
N ILE A 98 -22.52 -5.67 -7.42
CA ILE A 98 -23.38 -5.51 -8.61
C ILE A 98 -22.61 -4.98 -9.83
N PHE A 99 -21.56 -4.19 -9.60
CA PHE A 99 -20.71 -3.61 -10.65
C PHE A 99 -19.56 -4.52 -11.11
N ASP A 100 -19.43 -5.73 -10.56
CA ASP A 100 -18.47 -6.73 -11.01
C ASP A 100 -19.00 -7.42 -12.27
N ASP A 101 -18.23 -7.35 -13.36
CA ASP A 101 -18.59 -7.97 -14.64
C ASP A 101 -18.48 -9.49 -14.60
N ARG A 102 -17.80 -10.05 -13.58
CA ARG A 102 -17.65 -11.50 -13.38
C ARG A 102 -18.88 -12.12 -12.71
N ILE A 103 -19.83 -11.33 -12.23
CA ILE A 103 -21.07 -11.81 -11.59
C ILE A 103 -22.14 -11.92 -12.68
N SER A 104 -22.79 -13.08 -12.75
CA SER A 104 -23.78 -13.34 -13.79
C SER A 104 -25.04 -12.47 -13.63
N PRO A 105 -25.80 -12.22 -14.69
CA PRO A 105 -27.06 -11.47 -14.61
C PRO A 105 -28.03 -12.05 -13.58
N GLU A 106 -28.09 -13.38 -13.46
CA GLU A 106 -28.97 -14.10 -12.51
C GLU A 106 -28.54 -13.80 -11.07
N GLN A 107 -27.24 -13.91 -10.78
CA GLN A 107 -26.70 -13.58 -9.46
C GLN A 107 -26.93 -12.10 -9.09
N LYS A 108 -26.85 -11.20 -10.08
CA LYS A 108 -27.17 -9.78 -9.87
C LYS A 108 -28.65 -9.58 -9.50
N ALA A 109 -29.56 -10.28 -10.19
CA ALA A 109 -30.99 -10.24 -9.86
C ALA A 109 -31.25 -10.78 -8.44
N GLU A 110 -30.64 -11.92 -8.06
CA GLU A 110 -30.74 -12.45 -6.70
C GLU A 110 -30.21 -11.47 -5.65
N MET A 111 -29.12 -10.75 -5.94
CA MET A 111 -28.59 -9.73 -5.04
C MET A 111 -29.60 -8.61 -4.82
N VAL A 112 -30.27 -8.14 -5.87
CA VAL A 112 -31.31 -7.09 -5.79
C VAL A 112 -32.48 -7.54 -4.94
N GLU A 113 -32.97 -8.77 -5.11
CA GLU A 113 -33.99 -9.35 -4.23
C GLU A 113 -33.48 -9.43 -2.79
N GLY A 114 -32.22 -9.82 -2.59
CA GLY A 114 -31.56 -9.81 -1.29
C GLY A 114 -31.55 -8.43 -0.62
N MET A 115 -31.46 -7.34 -1.39
CA MET A 115 -31.48 -5.96 -0.87
C MET A 115 -32.83 -5.52 -0.31
N LYS A 116 -33.92 -6.25 -0.58
CA LYS A 116 -35.24 -5.98 0.01
C LYS A 116 -35.36 -6.48 1.45
N ARG A 117 -34.43 -7.35 1.88
CA ARG A 117 -34.45 -7.95 3.22
C ARG A 117 -34.08 -6.93 4.31
N PRO A 118 -34.69 -7.03 5.51
CA PRO A 118 -34.38 -6.14 6.61
C PRO A 118 -32.92 -6.28 7.04
N SER A 119 -32.31 -5.16 7.45
CA SER A 119 -30.94 -5.11 7.93
C SER A 119 -30.81 -5.60 9.37
N THR A 120 -29.65 -6.17 9.74
CA THR A 120 -29.31 -6.50 11.13
C THR A 120 -29.29 -5.27 12.03
N THR A 121 -29.69 -5.38 13.30
CA THR A 121 -29.72 -4.23 14.23
C THR A 121 -28.34 -3.62 14.49
N LYS A 122 -27.28 -4.44 14.60
CA LYS A 122 -25.95 -4.01 15.08
C LYS A 122 -25.02 -3.37 14.04
N ASN A 123 -25.41 -3.31 12.75
CA ASN A 123 -24.59 -2.80 11.64
C ASN A 123 -23.10 -3.19 11.70
N PRO A 124 -22.77 -4.49 11.73
CA PRO A 124 -21.40 -4.92 11.91
C PRO A 124 -20.54 -4.60 10.66
N ARG A 125 -19.28 -4.23 10.88
CA ARG A 125 -18.33 -3.90 9.78
C ARG A 125 -17.97 -5.10 8.90
N ARG A 126 -18.26 -6.32 9.35
CA ARG A 126 -18.07 -7.59 8.65
C ARG A 126 -19.15 -8.57 9.15
N PRO A 127 -19.49 -9.63 8.40
CA PRO A 127 -20.40 -10.66 8.91
C PRO A 127 -19.88 -11.21 10.24
N GLU A 128 -20.73 -11.18 11.27
CA GLU A 128 -20.43 -11.81 12.56
C GLU A 128 -20.96 -13.24 12.52
N SER A 129 -20.14 -14.20 12.93
CA SER A 129 -20.61 -15.57 13.12
C SER A 129 -19.89 -16.19 14.31
N LYS A 130 -20.66 -16.88 15.17
CA LYS A 130 -20.13 -17.72 16.26
C LYS A 130 -19.48 -19.00 15.71
N THR A 131 -19.80 -19.37 14.47
CA THR A 131 -19.24 -20.49 13.70
C THR A 131 -18.43 -19.97 12.50
N PRO A 132 -17.58 -20.76 11.84
CA PRO A 132 -16.93 -20.33 10.61
C PRO A 132 -17.99 -19.83 9.61
N ILE A 133 -17.81 -18.61 9.10
CA ILE A 133 -18.71 -18.05 8.08
C ILE A 133 -18.71 -19.02 6.91
N ASN A 134 -19.88 -19.54 6.54
CA ASN A 134 -20.00 -20.37 5.35
C ASN A 134 -19.84 -19.48 4.11
N LEU A 135 -18.64 -19.47 3.56
CA LEU A 135 -18.27 -18.69 2.36
C LEU A 135 -18.83 -19.28 1.07
N ASN A 136 -19.47 -20.45 1.13
CA ASN A 136 -20.19 -21.03 0.00
C ASN A 136 -21.60 -20.44 -0.15
N ARG A 137 -22.00 -19.49 0.69
CA ARG A 137 -23.28 -18.79 0.56
C ARG A 137 -23.26 -17.86 -0.67
N PRO A 138 -24.39 -17.71 -1.38
CA PRO A 138 -24.49 -16.76 -2.48
C PRO A 138 -24.33 -15.32 -1.98
N LEU A 139 -23.85 -14.42 -2.84
CA LEU A 139 -23.65 -13.00 -2.48
C LEU A 139 -24.96 -12.32 -2.05
N SER A 140 -26.09 -12.76 -2.61
CA SER A 140 -27.44 -12.34 -2.24
C SER A 140 -27.72 -12.55 -0.75
N ALA A 141 -27.13 -13.57 -0.12
CA ALA A 141 -27.31 -13.86 1.30
C ALA A 141 -26.74 -12.78 2.23
N PHE A 142 -25.83 -11.93 1.75
CA PHE A 142 -25.26 -10.81 2.52
C PHE A 142 -25.94 -9.46 2.25
N CYS A 143 -26.80 -9.39 1.23
CA CYS A 143 -27.49 -8.16 0.83
C CYS A 143 -28.63 -7.81 1.81
N SER A 144 -28.86 -6.52 2.04
CA SER A 144 -29.99 -6.01 2.82
C SER A 144 -30.39 -4.61 2.36
N VAL A 145 -31.38 -4.00 3.00
CA VAL A 145 -31.78 -2.60 2.76
C VAL A 145 -30.61 -1.62 2.90
N ARG A 146 -29.55 -1.94 3.65
CA ARG A 146 -28.33 -1.11 3.73
C ARG A 146 -27.54 -1.12 2.43
N SER A 147 -27.50 -2.25 1.73
CA SER A 147 -26.84 -2.35 0.43
C SER A 147 -27.54 -1.43 -0.59
N MET A 148 -28.87 -1.41 -0.54
CA MET A 148 -29.69 -0.50 -1.35
C MET A 148 -29.44 0.97 -1.00
N GLN A 149 -29.30 1.31 0.29
CA GLN A 149 -28.98 2.68 0.71
C GLN A 149 -27.64 3.14 0.16
N VAL A 150 -26.60 2.30 0.21
CA VAL A 150 -25.29 2.63 -0.36
C VAL A 150 -25.39 2.85 -1.88
N LEU A 151 -26.18 2.02 -2.58
CA LEU A 151 -26.42 2.19 -4.01
C LEU A 151 -27.11 3.52 -4.33
N LYS A 152 -28.14 3.90 -3.57
CA LYS A 152 -28.81 5.20 -3.67
C LYS A 152 -27.84 6.35 -3.39
N SER A 153 -26.97 6.22 -2.38
CA SER A 153 -25.95 7.22 -2.08
C SER A 153 -24.95 7.40 -3.22
N LEU A 154 -24.54 6.33 -3.91
CA LEU A 154 -23.68 6.43 -5.10
C LEU A 154 -24.34 7.26 -6.20
N LEU A 155 -25.65 7.13 -6.36
CA LEU A 155 -26.46 7.92 -7.29
C LEU A 155 -26.85 9.31 -6.78
N GLY A 156 -26.28 9.78 -5.65
CA GLY A 156 -26.60 11.10 -5.10
C GLY A 156 -28.02 11.20 -4.55
N GLY A 157 -28.59 10.09 -4.08
CA GLY A 157 -29.96 10.02 -3.53
C GLY A 157 -31.05 9.73 -4.56
N GLN A 158 -30.70 9.64 -5.85
CA GLN A 158 -31.65 9.22 -6.89
C GLN A 158 -32.00 7.73 -6.77
N GLN A 159 -33.19 7.38 -7.26
CA GLN A 159 -33.60 5.97 -7.33
C GLN A 159 -32.78 5.25 -8.41
N PRO A 160 -32.30 4.03 -8.13
CA PRO A 160 -31.56 3.23 -9.09
C PRO A 160 -32.54 2.61 -10.11
N THR A 161 -33.01 3.41 -11.06
CA THR A 161 -34.00 3.02 -12.09
C THR A 161 -33.61 1.77 -12.87
N PHE A 162 -32.30 1.53 -13.05
CA PHE A 162 -31.80 0.33 -13.73
C PHE A 162 -32.21 -0.97 -13.03
N LEU A 163 -32.51 -0.96 -11.73
CA LEU A 163 -32.95 -2.16 -11.01
C LEU A 163 -34.34 -2.66 -11.44
N GLU A 164 -35.12 -1.83 -12.13
CA GLU A 164 -36.42 -2.21 -12.71
C GLU A 164 -36.25 -2.90 -14.07
N LEU A 165 -35.07 -2.79 -14.68
CA LEU A 165 -34.71 -3.42 -15.95
C LEU A 165 -34.07 -4.78 -15.73
N SER A 166 -34.07 -5.61 -16.77
CA SER A 166 -33.30 -6.87 -16.78
C SER A 166 -31.82 -6.61 -16.50
N SER A 167 -31.21 -7.44 -15.67
CA SER A 167 -29.78 -7.37 -15.32
C SER A 167 -28.86 -7.55 -16.53
N GLU A 168 -29.35 -8.15 -17.61
CA GLU A 168 -28.65 -8.27 -18.88
C GLU A 168 -28.45 -6.91 -19.57
N THR A 169 -29.41 -5.99 -19.43
CA THR A 169 -29.41 -4.68 -20.11
C THR A 169 -28.75 -3.57 -19.29
N TRP A 170 -28.31 -3.85 -18.06
CA TRP A 170 -27.71 -2.82 -17.19
C TRP A 170 -26.45 -2.19 -17.78
N ASN A 171 -25.64 -2.96 -18.51
CA ASN A 171 -24.42 -2.42 -19.13
C ASN A 171 -24.71 -1.38 -20.23
N THR A 172 -25.93 -1.31 -20.76
CA THR A 172 -26.35 -0.27 -21.70
C THR A 172 -26.96 0.96 -21.01
N ASP A 173 -27.51 0.78 -19.81
CA ASP A 173 -28.22 1.81 -19.05
C ASP A 173 -27.28 2.93 -18.56
N SER A 174 -27.75 4.18 -18.64
CA SER A 174 -26.97 5.37 -18.29
C SER A 174 -26.80 5.54 -16.77
N CYS A 175 -27.81 5.19 -15.99
CA CYS A 175 -27.80 5.25 -14.53
C CYS A 175 -26.81 4.21 -13.96
N PHE A 176 -26.85 2.98 -14.48
CA PHE A 176 -25.90 1.93 -14.12
C PHE A 176 -24.46 2.32 -14.48
N LYS A 177 -24.21 2.82 -15.70
CA LYS A 177 -22.88 3.32 -16.10
C LYS A 177 -22.37 4.41 -15.18
N CYS A 178 -23.24 5.35 -14.79
CA CYS A 178 -22.91 6.42 -13.85
C CYS A 178 -22.52 5.86 -12.48
N ALA A 179 -23.34 4.96 -11.92
CA ALA A 179 -23.07 4.32 -10.64
C ALA A 179 -21.79 3.48 -10.67
N LYS A 180 -21.57 2.69 -11.72
CA LYS A 180 -20.36 1.88 -11.94
C LYS A 180 -19.11 2.76 -11.98
N LYS A 181 -19.16 3.88 -12.70
CA LYS A 181 -18.06 4.86 -12.75
C LYS A 181 -17.76 5.44 -11.38
N ARG A 182 -18.79 5.84 -10.63
CA ARG A 182 -18.63 6.39 -9.27
C ARG A 182 -18.07 5.36 -8.30
N ALA A 183 -18.57 4.13 -8.34
CA ALA A 183 -18.06 3.01 -7.57
C ALA A 183 -16.57 2.78 -7.86
N GLY A 184 -16.16 2.79 -9.14
CA GLY A 184 -14.77 2.61 -9.55
C GLY A 184 -13.79 3.69 -9.07
N VAL A 185 -14.28 4.88 -8.71
CA VAL A 185 -13.45 5.98 -8.17
C VAL A 185 -13.33 5.92 -6.64
N LEU A 186 -14.12 5.07 -5.97
CA LEU A 186 -14.04 4.90 -4.52
C LEU A 186 -12.63 4.45 -4.13
N LYS A 187 -12.01 5.16 -3.18
CA LYS A 187 -10.71 4.77 -2.63
C LYS A 187 -10.91 3.63 -1.63
N VAL A 188 -10.66 2.42 -2.10
CA VAL A 188 -10.81 1.13 -1.40
C VAL A 188 -9.70 0.87 -0.39
N THR A 189 -8.54 1.53 -0.58
CA THR A 189 -7.39 1.33 0.30
C THR A 189 -7.53 2.15 1.57
N ASN A 190 -8.12 1.51 2.58
CA ASN A 190 -8.04 1.94 3.98
C ASN A 190 -6.60 1.87 4.53
N ASP A 191 -5.65 1.30 3.79
CA ASP A 191 -4.25 1.13 4.23
C ASP A 191 -3.53 2.42 4.61
N LEU A 192 -3.87 3.57 3.98
CA LEU A 192 -3.25 4.85 4.31
C LEU A 192 -3.83 5.41 5.63
N ALA A 193 -5.16 5.37 5.77
CA ALA A 193 -5.85 5.86 6.96
C ALA A 193 -5.58 4.94 8.16
N GLU A 194 -5.62 3.61 8.01
CA GLU A 194 -5.20 2.66 9.04
C GLU A 194 -3.73 2.84 9.44
N ARG A 195 -2.85 3.16 8.48
CA ARG A 195 -1.44 3.43 8.76
C ARG A 195 -1.26 4.72 9.53
N GLU A 196 -1.94 5.78 9.15
CA GLU A 196 -1.92 7.07 9.85
C GLU A 196 -2.52 6.93 11.25
N ILE A 197 -3.68 6.28 11.39
CA ILE A 197 -4.33 6.00 12.67
C ILE A 197 -3.45 5.12 13.55
N ALA A 198 -2.83 4.06 13.04
CA ALA A 198 -1.94 3.21 13.84
C ALA A 198 -0.63 3.93 14.24
N LEU A 199 -0.11 4.81 13.39
CA LEU A 199 1.03 5.68 13.73
C LEU A 199 0.65 6.67 14.82
N ILE A 200 -0.52 7.30 14.69
CA ILE A 200 -1.08 8.22 15.68
C ILE A 200 -1.31 7.48 16.99
N GLN A 201 -1.97 6.33 16.99
CA GLN A 201 -2.24 5.53 18.19
C GLN A 201 -0.95 5.06 18.86
N ARG A 202 0.06 4.65 18.09
CA ARG A 202 1.37 4.25 18.65
C ARG A 202 2.16 5.43 19.18
N PHE A 203 2.07 6.58 18.51
CA PHE A 203 2.72 7.80 18.96
C PHE A 203 2.03 8.33 20.21
N LEU A 204 0.73 8.57 20.17
CA LEU A 204 -0.04 9.13 21.27
C LEU A 204 -0.19 8.17 22.45
N GLY A 205 -0.35 6.87 22.22
CA GLY A 205 -0.49 5.88 23.28
C GLY A 205 0.70 5.79 24.23
N ASN A 206 1.87 6.29 23.81
CA ASN A 206 3.05 6.43 24.66
C ASN A 206 3.08 7.73 25.48
N TRP A 207 2.21 8.71 25.18
CA TRP A 207 2.26 10.06 25.76
C TRP A 207 0.99 10.43 26.51
N THR A 208 -0.19 10.06 26.02
CA THR A 208 -1.46 10.39 26.67
C THR A 208 -2.60 9.46 26.25
N LYS A 209 -3.52 9.22 27.19
CA LYS A 209 -4.81 8.55 26.96
C LYS A 209 -5.98 9.55 26.99
N ASP A 210 -5.71 10.82 27.25
CA ASP A 210 -6.71 11.89 27.27
C ASP A 210 -7.00 12.37 25.83
N GLU A 211 -8.28 12.38 25.48
CA GLU A 211 -8.76 12.77 24.17
C GLU A 211 -8.53 14.26 23.86
N ARG A 212 -8.61 15.14 24.87
CA ARG A 212 -8.35 16.58 24.68
C ARG A 212 -6.89 16.84 24.32
N GLN A 213 -5.97 16.18 25.01
CA GLN A 213 -4.53 16.25 24.73
C GLN A 213 -4.18 15.59 23.39
N THR A 214 -4.84 14.49 23.05
CA THR A 214 -4.76 13.84 21.74
C THR A 214 -5.13 14.81 20.61
N GLN A 215 -6.24 15.52 20.73
CA GLN A 215 -6.67 16.50 19.73
C GLN A 215 -5.70 17.67 19.62
N PHE A 216 -5.14 18.15 20.73
CA PHE A 216 -4.11 19.19 20.72
C PHE A 216 -2.84 18.77 19.97
N LEU A 217 -2.31 17.58 20.28
CA LEU A 217 -1.12 17.03 19.62
C LEU A 217 -1.34 16.79 18.12
N LEU A 218 -2.53 16.34 17.72
CA LEU A 218 -2.88 16.18 16.30
C LEU A 218 -2.93 17.52 15.57
N LYS A 219 -3.43 18.58 16.23
CA LYS A 219 -3.47 19.93 15.68
C LYS A 219 -2.04 20.47 15.49
N LEU A 220 -1.17 20.29 16.49
CA LEU A 220 0.23 20.69 16.45
C LEU A 220 1.04 19.95 15.37
N ALA A 221 0.85 18.63 15.26
CA ALA A 221 1.46 17.81 14.20
C ALA A 221 1.00 18.23 12.79
N ARG A 222 -0.29 18.57 12.61
CA ARG A 222 -0.80 19.10 11.34
C ARG A 222 -0.17 20.44 10.98
N LEU A 223 -0.01 21.34 11.96
CA LEU A 223 0.62 22.64 11.77
C LEU A 223 2.09 22.49 11.36
N HIS A 224 2.87 21.68 12.08
CA HIS A 224 4.24 21.34 11.68
C HIS A 224 4.33 20.72 10.28
N THR A 225 3.37 19.87 9.90
CA THR A 225 3.37 19.25 8.56
C THR A 225 3.07 20.26 7.45
N LYS A 226 2.37 21.36 7.75
CA LYS A 226 2.15 22.48 6.82
C LYS A 226 3.35 23.43 6.75
N ALA A 227 3.98 23.72 7.89
CA ALA A 227 5.14 24.61 7.98
C ALA A 227 6.43 24.01 7.40
N VAL A 228 6.58 22.68 7.42
CA VAL A 228 7.71 22.01 6.76
C VAL A 228 7.40 21.86 5.27
N PRO A 229 8.11 22.55 4.35
CA PRO A 229 7.92 22.37 2.93
C PRO A 229 8.24 20.92 2.57
N LYS A 230 7.23 20.17 2.12
CA LYS A 230 7.45 18.88 1.49
C LYS A 230 8.26 19.15 0.22
N LYS A 231 9.58 18.95 0.24
CA LYS A 231 10.40 18.76 -0.98
C LYS A 231 9.83 17.54 -1.69
N SER A 232 8.86 17.81 -2.55
CA SER A 232 7.91 16.81 -2.95
C SER A 232 8.49 15.99 -4.10
N LYS A 233 8.12 14.70 -4.13
CA LYS A 233 8.25 13.82 -5.31
C LYS A 233 7.54 14.38 -6.56
N VAL A 234 7.08 15.62 -6.56
CA VAL A 234 6.30 16.27 -7.62
C VAL A 234 7.17 16.61 -8.82
N GLU A 235 8.41 17.07 -8.64
CA GLU A 235 9.31 17.37 -9.77
C GLU A 235 9.67 16.11 -10.55
N LEU A 236 10.00 15.01 -9.86
CA LEU A 236 10.26 13.71 -10.50
C LEU A 236 9.01 13.14 -11.19
N LYS A 237 7.82 13.30 -10.58
CA LYS A 237 6.54 12.94 -11.22
C LYS A 237 6.16 13.85 -12.38
N LYS A 238 6.62 15.10 -12.41
CA LYS A 238 6.42 16.04 -13.53
C LYS A 238 7.32 15.65 -14.70
N LYS A 239 8.60 15.37 -14.44
CA LYS A 239 9.56 14.88 -15.45
C LYS A 239 9.20 13.51 -16.02
N LEU A 240 8.74 12.57 -15.19
CA LEU A 240 8.26 11.26 -15.65
C LEU A 240 6.92 11.33 -16.41
N LYS A 241 6.21 12.47 -16.35
CA LYS A 241 5.01 12.74 -17.15
C LYS A 241 5.30 13.54 -18.42
N ASP A 242 6.53 14.02 -18.58
CA ASP A 242 6.98 14.69 -19.78
C ASP A 242 7.22 13.61 -20.85
N LEU A 243 6.42 13.67 -21.92
CA LEU A 243 6.42 12.69 -23.00
C LEU A 243 7.78 12.61 -23.70
N ILE A 244 8.52 13.72 -23.75
CA ILE A 244 9.84 13.80 -24.41
C ILE A 244 10.88 13.08 -23.53
N CYS A 245 10.96 13.41 -22.24
CA CYS A 245 11.89 12.77 -21.31
C CYS A 245 11.62 11.26 -21.16
N ALA A 246 10.35 10.85 -21.15
CA ALA A 246 9.97 9.44 -21.10
C ALA A 246 10.39 8.67 -22.37
N HIS A 247 10.26 9.30 -23.54
CA HIS A 247 10.68 8.71 -24.81
C HIS A 247 12.20 8.60 -24.90
N GLU A 248 12.94 9.66 -24.57
CA GLU A 248 14.41 9.67 -24.55
C GLU A 248 14.97 8.61 -23.61
N TYR A 249 14.39 8.48 -22.40
CA TYR A 249 14.77 7.44 -21.46
C TYR A 249 14.48 6.03 -21.99
N ALA A 250 13.33 5.81 -22.63
CA ALA A 250 12.98 4.52 -23.20
C ALA A 250 13.94 4.12 -24.35
N VAL A 251 14.29 5.06 -25.22
CA VAL A 251 15.26 4.85 -26.31
C VAL A 251 16.66 4.58 -25.75
N ALA A 252 17.12 5.38 -24.78
CA ALA A 252 18.43 5.19 -24.15
C ALA A 252 18.56 3.84 -23.43
N VAL A 253 17.48 3.38 -22.80
CA VAL A 253 17.42 2.04 -22.20
C VAL A 253 17.42 0.98 -23.30
N SER A 254 16.56 1.08 -24.34
CA SER A 254 16.50 0.09 -25.41
C SER A 254 17.86 -0.12 -26.09
N ASN A 255 18.54 0.96 -26.48
CA ASN A 255 19.83 0.90 -27.18
C ASN A 255 20.94 0.26 -26.32
N ARG A 256 20.88 0.42 -24.98
CA ARG A 256 21.85 -0.19 -24.06
C ARG A 256 21.53 -1.65 -23.76
N PHE A 257 20.30 -2.07 -24.01
CA PHE A 257 19.84 -3.44 -23.76
C PHE A 257 20.12 -4.36 -24.94
N ASP A 258 20.29 -3.83 -26.15
CA ASP A 258 20.73 -4.61 -27.31
C ASP A 258 22.09 -5.30 -27.07
N VAL A 259 22.91 -4.76 -26.17
CA VAL A 259 24.23 -5.29 -25.78
C VAL A 259 24.14 -6.40 -24.71
N LEU A 260 23.03 -6.49 -23.96
CA LEU A 260 22.86 -7.45 -22.86
C LEU A 260 22.64 -8.89 -23.33
N GLY A 261 22.21 -9.09 -24.59
CA GLY A 261 21.98 -10.42 -25.16
C GLY A 261 23.24 -11.26 -25.34
N ALA A 262 24.43 -10.67 -25.22
CA ALA A 262 25.72 -11.34 -25.35
C ALA A 262 26.28 -11.86 -24.01
N LEU A 263 25.65 -11.56 -22.87
CA LEU A 263 26.15 -11.93 -21.54
C LEU A 263 25.48 -13.22 -21.04
N GLY A 264 26.30 -14.23 -20.70
CA GLY A 264 25.83 -15.54 -20.23
C GLY A 264 25.70 -15.68 -18.70
N ASP A 265 26.40 -14.85 -17.91
CA ASP A 265 26.37 -14.93 -16.45
C ASP A 265 25.24 -14.08 -15.84
N PRO A 266 24.32 -14.66 -15.04
CA PRO A 266 23.18 -13.95 -14.46
C PRO A 266 23.55 -12.82 -13.49
N VAL A 267 24.70 -12.90 -12.80
CA VAL A 267 25.13 -11.88 -11.83
C VAL A 267 25.71 -10.67 -12.56
N GLU A 268 26.58 -10.91 -13.52
CA GLU A 268 27.15 -9.89 -14.40
C GLU A 268 26.08 -9.21 -15.26
N LEU A 269 25.10 -9.97 -15.75
CA LEU A 269 23.94 -9.43 -16.47
C LEU A 269 23.13 -8.50 -15.58
N TRP A 270 22.87 -8.87 -14.32
CA TRP A 270 22.10 -8.05 -13.39
C TRP A 270 22.82 -6.77 -12.96
N ASP A 271 24.14 -6.83 -12.75
CA ASP A 271 24.92 -5.66 -12.37
C ASP A 271 25.16 -4.71 -13.55
N THR A 272 25.34 -5.26 -14.75
CA THR A 272 25.38 -4.48 -16.00
C THR A 272 24.03 -3.82 -16.25
N PHE A 273 22.93 -4.58 -16.15
CA PHE A 273 21.56 -4.05 -16.24
C PHE A 273 21.35 -2.86 -15.29
N LYS A 274 21.70 -3.01 -14.01
CA LYS A 274 21.55 -1.92 -13.02
C LYS A 274 22.36 -0.69 -13.41
N ARG A 275 23.63 -0.89 -13.75
CA ARG A 275 24.56 0.20 -14.07
C ARG A 275 24.06 0.98 -15.27
N GLU A 276 23.73 0.30 -16.37
CA GLU A 276 23.29 0.94 -17.60
C GLU A 276 21.94 1.64 -17.44
N THR A 277 21.00 1.01 -16.74
CA THR A 277 19.68 1.60 -16.46
C THR A 277 19.80 2.84 -15.56
N LEU A 278 20.65 2.79 -14.53
CA LEU A 278 20.87 3.93 -13.64
C LEU A 278 21.60 5.08 -14.34
N GLN A 279 22.54 4.77 -15.25
CA GLN A 279 23.25 5.75 -16.05
C GLN A 279 22.31 6.42 -17.06
N ALA A 280 21.46 5.66 -17.76
CA ALA A 280 20.44 6.21 -18.65
C ALA A 280 19.45 7.11 -17.88
N ALA A 281 19.05 6.69 -16.67
CA ALA A 281 18.18 7.51 -15.83
C ALA A 281 18.87 8.81 -15.39
N LYS A 282 20.17 8.76 -15.09
CA LYS A 282 20.96 9.92 -14.70
C LYS A 282 21.06 10.94 -15.84
N GLU A 283 21.25 10.48 -17.07
CA GLU A 283 21.38 11.34 -18.26
C GLU A 283 20.04 11.95 -18.70
N CYS A 284 18.97 11.15 -18.75
CA CYS A 284 17.66 11.63 -19.24
C CYS A 284 16.86 12.41 -18.17
N ILE A 285 16.89 11.97 -16.91
CA ILE A 285 16.04 12.55 -15.85
C ILE A 285 16.85 13.55 -14.99
N GLY A 286 18.18 13.43 -15.00
CA GLY A 286 19.11 14.19 -14.17
C GLY A 286 19.45 13.49 -12.86
N GLU A 287 20.43 14.02 -12.13
CA GLU A 287 20.74 13.51 -10.78
C GLU A 287 19.57 13.72 -9.84
N ARG A 288 19.17 12.66 -9.12
CA ARG A 288 18.22 12.80 -8.02
C ARG A 288 18.82 13.81 -7.03
N PRO A 289 18.20 14.99 -6.81
CA PRO A 289 18.70 15.89 -5.79
C PRO A 289 18.64 15.14 -4.47
N ARG A 290 19.80 14.99 -3.82
CA ARG A 290 19.83 14.44 -2.46
C ARG A 290 18.90 15.32 -1.64
N SER A 291 17.81 14.74 -1.13
CA SER A 291 16.90 15.47 -0.25
C SER A 291 17.61 15.66 1.08
N TRP A 292 18.46 16.67 1.08
CA TRP A 292 19.27 17.08 2.19
C TRP A 292 18.34 17.67 3.24
N ARG A 293 18.34 17.05 4.42
CA ARG A 293 17.79 17.69 5.61
C ARG A 293 18.93 18.54 6.12
N GLY A 294 18.84 19.86 6.03
CA GLY A 294 19.94 20.80 6.31
C GLY A 294 20.47 20.79 7.75
N PHE A 295 20.10 19.80 8.57
CA PHE A 295 20.55 19.63 9.94
C PHE A 295 21.74 18.68 10.11
N VAL A 296 22.10 17.91 9.07
CA VAL A 296 23.20 16.93 9.18
C VAL A 296 24.54 17.63 8.96
N SER A 297 25.46 17.47 9.91
CA SER A 297 26.79 18.09 9.87
C SER A 297 27.71 17.42 8.85
N THR A 298 28.77 18.14 8.45
CA THR A 298 29.83 17.65 7.56
C THR A 298 30.53 16.41 8.12
N GLU A 299 30.81 16.38 9.43
CA GLU A 299 31.37 15.21 10.14
C GLU A 299 30.50 13.96 9.95
N THR A 300 29.18 14.10 10.09
CA THR A 300 28.26 12.97 9.93
C THR A 300 28.24 12.46 8.49
N LEU A 301 28.47 13.32 7.50
CA LEU A 301 28.53 12.89 6.10
C LEU A 301 29.75 12.09 5.76
N GLU A 302 30.91 12.55 6.20
CA GLU A 302 32.17 11.85 5.99
C GLU A 302 32.05 10.43 6.53
N LYS A 303 31.42 10.27 7.71
CA LYS A 303 31.15 8.95 8.30
C LYS A 303 30.09 8.12 7.55
N ILE A 304 29.10 8.74 6.92
CA ILE A 304 28.16 8.05 6.04
C ILE A 304 28.89 7.50 4.80
N GLU A 305 29.73 8.31 4.15
CA GLU A 305 30.45 7.89 2.95
C GLU A 305 31.55 6.86 3.28
N GLU A 306 32.27 7.00 4.41
CA GLU A 306 33.19 5.97 4.91
C GLU A 306 32.46 4.64 5.18
N SER A 307 31.28 4.70 5.81
CA SER A 307 30.48 3.50 6.05
C SER A 307 30.05 2.84 4.74
N ARG A 308 29.68 3.65 3.74
CA ARG A 308 29.33 3.17 2.40
C ARG A 308 30.52 2.54 1.69
N ALA A 309 31.70 3.15 1.75
CA ALA A 309 32.92 2.63 1.15
C ALA A 309 33.29 1.27 1.77
N ALA A 310 33.25 1.15 3.10
CA ALA A 310 33.50 -0.11 3.81
C ALA A 310 32.50 -1.22 3.41
N ARG A 311 31.22 -0.85 3.16
CA ARG A 311 30.20 -1.80 2.67
C ARG A 311 30.49 -2.28 1.26
N LEU A 312 30.94 -1.38 0.37
CA LEU A 312 31.26 -1.70 -1.02
C LEU A 312 32.55 -2.53 -1.14
N ALA A 313 33.51 -2.31 -0.25
CA ALA A 313 34.74 -3.09 -0.14
C ALA A 313 34.56 -4.45 0.56
N GLY A 314 33.34 -4.83 0.97
CA GLY A 314 33.07 -6.10 1.64
C GLY A 314 33.54 -6.21 3.10
N ASN A 315 34.12 -5.15 3.68
CA ASN A 315 34.62 -5.16 5.06
C ASN A 315 33.47 -5.02 6.07
N ARG A 316 32.94 -6.17 6.51
CA ARG A 316 31.72 -6.26 7.34
C ARG A 316 31.89 -5.64 8.74
N ASP A 317 33.04 -5.81 9.36
CA ASP A 317 33.27 -5.33 10.73
C ASP A 317 33.47 -3.82 10.77
N GLN A 318 34.22 -3.29 9.80
CA GLN A 318 34.39 -1.86 9.61
C GLN A 318 33.06 -1.18 9.28
N HIS A 319 32.25 -1.78 8.38
CA HIS A 319 30.91 -1.27 8.07
C HIS A 319 29.99 -1.26 9.30
N ARG A 320 30.01 -2.31 10.13
CA ARG A 320 29.21 -2.38 11.38
C ARG A 320 29.62 -1.30 12.36
N ALA A 321 30.93 -1.10 12.58
CA ALA A 321 31.45 -0.07 13.48
C ALA A 321 31.08 1.34 12.99
N LEU A 322 31.33 1.64 11.71
CA LEU A 322 31.00 2.92 11.09
C LEU A 322 29.50 3.20 11.05
N SER A 323 28.68 2.16 10.85
CA SER A 323 27.22 2.26 10.91
C SER A 323 26.71 2.66 12.31
N ARG A 324 27.31 2.11 13.38
CA ARG A 324 26.95 2.50 14.76
C ARG A 324 27.31 3.96 15.01
N ARG A 325 28.53 4.36 14.63
CA ARG A 325 29.02 5.74 14.80
C ARG A 325 28.18 6.75 14.02
N THR A 326 27.82 6.41 12.78
CA THR A 326 26.94 7.21 11.93
C THR A 326 25.56 7.45 12.57
N ARG A 327 24.96 6.42 13.20
CA ARG A 327 23.67 6.58 13.88
C ARG A 327 23.76 7.52 15.08
N THR A 328 24.83 7.44 15.85
CA THR A 328 25.06 8.33 16.99
C THR A 328 25.21 9.79 16.53
N LEU A 329 26.00 10.02 15.49
CA LEU A 329 26.21 11.36 14.92
C LEU A 329 24.92 11.93 14.32
N LEU A 330 24.14 11.13 13.59
CA LEU A 330 22.83 11.53 13.08
C LEU A 330 21.83 11.89 14.19
N ARG A 331 21.90 11.20 15.33
CA ARG A 331 21.06 11.52 16.50
C ARG A 331 21.47 12.85 17.13
N ARG A 332 22.77 13.06 17.33
CA ARG A 332 23.34 14.32 17.84
C ARG A 332 22.97 15.51 16.98
N ASP A 333 23.14 15.38 15.66
CA ASP A 333 22.84 16.44 14.70
C ASP A 333 21.34 16.78 14.68
N LYS A 334 20.49 15.75 14.78
CA LYS A 334 19.04 15.96 14.92
C LYS A 334 18.68 16.66 16.23
N GLU A 335 19.27 16.27 17.35
CA GLU A 335 19.02 16.90 18.65
C GLU A 335 19.48 18.37 18.64
N ARG A 336 20.65 18.66 18.06
CA ARG A 336 21.15 20.04 17.90
C ARG A 336 20.20 20.92 17.09
N TYR A 337 19.70 20.41 15.97
CA TYR A 337 18.76 21.15 15.13
C TYR A 337 17.40 21.38 15.79
N VAL A 338 16.91 20.40 16.54
CA VAL A 338 15.66 20.59 17.30
C VAL A 338 15.85 21.63 18.40
N ARG A 339 17.01 21.65 19.06
CA ARG A 339 17.32 22.70 20.05
C ARG A 339 17.44 24.08 19.42
N SER A 340 18.18 24.23 18.32
CA SER A 340 18.28 25.54 17.65
C SER A 340 16.92 26.05 17.18
N LEU A 341 16.06 25.15 16.69
CA LEU A 341 14.70 25.51 16.29
C LEU A 341 13.84 25.93 17.49
N ALA A 342 14.00 25.30 18.65
CA ALA A 342 13.31 25.70 19.87
C ALA A 342 13.81 27.05 20.39
N GLU A 343 15.13 27.27 20.37
CA GLU A 343 15.77 28.54 20.74
C GLU A 343 15.36 29.68 19.80
N ASP A 344 15.30 29.45 18.49
CA ASP A 344 14.81 30.43 17.51
C ASP A 344 13.35 30.79 17.79
N VAL A 345 12.49 29.79 18.03
CA VAL A 345 11.06 30.01 18.33
C VAL A 345 10.88 30.77 19.65
N GLU A 346 11.62 30.42 20.70
CA GLU A 346 11.61 31.13 21.98
C GLU A 346 12.12 32.57 21.84
N GLY A 347 13.18 32.79 21.05
CA GLY A 347 13.71 34.12 20.75
C GLY A 347 12.69 35.00 20.02
N HIS A 348 12.00 34.46 19.02
CA HIS A 348 10.96 35.18 18.28
C HIS A 348 9.71 35.47 19.11
N LEU A 349 9.32 34.55 20.00
CA LEU A 349 8.24 34.77 20.97
C LEU A 349 8.58 35.89 21.95
N ASN A 350 9.83 35.94 22.44
CA ASN A 350 10.30 37.01 23.33
C ASN A 350 10.42 38.37 22.62
N ALA A 351 10.61 38.38 21.30
CA ALA A 351 10.62 39.59 20.47
C ALA A 351 9.22 40.03 19.97
N ASN A 352 8.16 39.33 20.39
CA ASN A 352 6.77 39.58 19.99
C ASN A 352 6.52 39.50 18.46
N ASP A 353 7.39 38.81 17.71
CA ASP A 353 7.21 38.54 16.28
C ASP A 353 6.64 37.13 16.08
N LEU A 354 5.31 37.06 15.92
CA LEU A 354 4.58 35.79 15.83
C LEU A 354 4.69 35.11 14.45
N ARG A 355 5.34 35.72 13.46
CA ARG A 355 5.39 35.21 12.08
C ARG A 355 5.99 33.79 11.93
N PRO A 356 7.01 33.36 12.71
CA PRO A 356 7.52 31.99 12.64
C PRO A 356 6.63 30.93 13.29
N ALA A 357 5.64 31.36 14.09
CA ALA A 357 4.70 30.47 14.79
C ALA A 357 3.44 30.12 13.96
N TYR A 358 3.27 30.72 12.77
CA TYR A 358 2.11 30.56 11.88
C TYR A 358 2.42 29.83 10.57
#